data_AF-A0A381SA15-F1
#
_entry.id   AF-A0A381SA15-F1
#
_cell.length_a   1.000
_cell.length_b   1.000
_cell.length_c   1.000
_cell.angle_alpha   90.00
_cell.angle_beta   90.00
_cell.angle_gamma   90.00
#
_symmetry.space_group_name_H-M   'P 1'
#
loop_
_entity.id
_entity.type
_entity.pdbx_description
1 polymer ?
#
loop_
_entity_poly.entity_id
_entity_poly.type
_entity_poly.pdbx_seq_one_letter_code
_entity_poly.pdbx_strand_id
1 'polypeptide(L)'
;VEEGSRHTALNPSAQLAKEARKRAEAESVRRGEPAFHMTENMRRLSTPWYVALARARRIDPTVLPAGVILDAAAGSGLQLVAYSRELKRPALGIEADGNIAVLCAANMHINSDEGDLQRSMDRVIIGDGSDAEGAITEYWNSLREAGTRAHPPIAMLHLDPARPLDAQNHDVDEMQPAIGPVLSSWGEHLQSGPRGPAVLLDLSPRLGEDQQGMIEAIVGITFPGVSRTWEWLSQGGGRVDRLSLWIGALSSKKSHRCVRMGTKNVLAVIEGAPSESEVARMSSPPPFGAWMTIVDPALVHSGLQEAWLEVALREGGGHSWLRLDGRRPLLIHTDPLNDSEDVNGFVVASGEIVQHRLRPPELHTIDQTAASAARKGIGKVTLRCSLDPDIHPTLQRRLDRELKEIDGGRGFMVDIDLERGSGSHKLYVVCKE
;
A
#
# COMPACT_ATOMS: atom_id res chain seq x y z
N VAL A 1 -31.38 -34.38 -13.26
CA VAL A 1 -29.92 -34.49 -13.46
C VAL A 1 -29.33 -33.54 -12.46
N GLU A 2 -28.80 -34.05 -11.35
CA GLU A 2 -28.15 -33.22 -10.33
C GLU A 2 -26.93 -32.57 -10.98
N GLU A 3 -26.93 -31.24 -11.11
CA GLU A 3 -25.72 -30.48 -11.42
C GLU A 3 -24.77 -30.69 -10.23
N GLY A 4 -23.72 -31.47 -10.44
CA GLY A 4 -22.65 -31.62 -9.45
C GLY A 4 -22.13 -30.24 -9.04
N SER A 5 -21.91 -30.06 -7.74
CA SER A 5 -21.34 -28.82 -7.16
C SER A 5 -20.16 -28.34 -8.00
N ARG A 6 -20.22 -27.09 -8.50
CA ARG A 6 -19.12 -26.43 -9.22
C ARG A 6 -17.93 -26.08 -8.31
N HIS A 7 -18.07 -26.34 -7.01
CA HIS A 7 -17.08 -26.04 -5.99
C HIS A 7 -16.49 -27.33 -5.42
N THR A 8 -15.23 -27.28 -4.99
CA THR A 8 -14.58 -28.42 -4.33
C THR A 8 -13.73 -27.95 -3.16
N ALA A 9 -13.97 -28.49 -1.97
CA ALA A 9 -13.17 -28.16 -0.80
C ALA A 9 -11.84 -28.93 -0.75
N LEU A 10 -10.77 -28.19 -0.44
CA LEU A 10 -9.47 -28.71 -0.05
C LEU A 10 -9.28 -28.51 1.46
N ASN A 11 -8.88 -29.58 2.14
CA ASN A 11 -8.46 -29.52 3.53
C ASN A 11 -6.93 -29.33 3.61
N PRO A 12 -6.42 -28.21 4.15
CA PRO A 12 -5.00 -27.99 4.37
C PRO A 12 -4.35 -29.19 5.08
N SER A 13 -3.37 -29.82 4.43
CA SER A 13 -2.79 -31.08 4.90
C SER A 13 -1.37 -31.32 4.42
N ALA A 14 -0.66 -32.21 5.11
CA ALA A 14 0.69 -32.64 4.73
C ALA A 14 0.74 -33.29 3.35
N GLN A 15 -0.36 -33.92 2.90
CA GLN A 15 -0.46 -34.48 1.55
C GLN A 15 -0.46 -33.37 0.50
N LEU A 16 -1.26 -32.32 0.69
CA LEU A 16 -1.28 -31.17 -0.20
C LEU A 16 0.07 -30.42 -0.17
N ALA A 17 0.73 -30.31 0.97
CA ALA A 17 2.07 -29.73 1.05
C ALA A 17 3.11 -30.54 0.23
N LYS A 18 3.06 -31.86 0.27
CA LYS A 18 3.89 -32.74 -0.56
C LYS A 18 3.60 -32.57 -2.05
N GLU A 19 2.33 -32.37 -2.42
CA GLU A 19 1.93 -32.11 -3.80
C GLU A 19 2.38 -30.73 -4.28
N ALA A 20 2.14 -29.69 -3.48
CA ALA A 20 2.55 -28.33 -3.76
C ALA A 20 4.06 -28.23 -3.97
N ARG A 21 4.87 -28.93 -3.15
CA ARG A 21 6.33 -28.98 -3.30
C ARG A 21 6.79 -29.46 -4.69
N LYS A 22 6.03 -30.35 -5.34
CA LYS A 22 6.35 -30.80 -6.70
C LYS A 22 6.09 -29.73 -7.76
N ARG A 23 5.22 -28.76 -7.45
CA ARG A 23 4.81 -27.67 -8.36
C ARG A 23 5.66 -26.41 -8.14
N ALA A 24 5.90 -26.07 -6.87
CA ALA A 24 6.73 -24.95 -6.45
C ALA A 24 7.33 -25.24 -5.06
N GLU A 25 8.64 -25.09 -4.90
CA GLU A 25 9.27 -25.21 -3.59
C GLU A 25 8.86 -24.03 -2.69
N ALA A 26 8.67 -24.30 -1.39
CA ALA A 26 8.38 -23.25 -0.43
C ALA A 26 9.65 -22.47 -0.11
N GLU A 27 9.61 -21.17 -0.31
CA GLU A 27 10.74 -20.29 -0.04
C GLU A 27 10.32 -19.08 0.77
N SER A 28 11.25 -18.58 1.58
CA SER A 28 11.10 -17.32 2.29
C SER A 28 11.80 -16.22 1.50
N VAL A 29 11.11 -15.09 1.29
CA VAL A 29 11.67 -13.94 0.55
C VAL A 29 12.75 -13.23 1.38
N ARG A 30 12.61 -13.22 2.71
CA ARG A 30 13.56 -12.58 3.63
C ARG A 30 13.78 -13.41 4.87
N ARG A 31 15.00 -13.36 5.43
CA ARG A 31 15.33 -14.06 6.67
C ARG A 31 14.36 -13.68 7.80
N GLY A 32 13.69 -14.69 8.36
CA GLY A 32 12.72 -14.55 9.45
C GLY A 32 11.27 -14.42 9.00
N GLU A 33 11.00 -14.34 7.68
CA GLU A 33 9.65 -14.43 7.13
C GLU A 33 9.25 -15.89 6.88
N PRO A 34 7.95 -16.22 6.93
CA PRO A 34 7.46 -17.55 6.58
C PRO A 34 7.79 -17.93 5.13
N ALA A 35 7.86 -19.24 4.89
CA ALA A 35 8.03 -19.77 3.55
C ALA A 35 6.67 -20.02 2.89
N PHE A 36 6.60 -19.80 1.58
CA PHE A 36 5.39 -20.04 0.79
C PHE A 36 5.72 -20.78 -0.50
N HIS A 37 4.90 -21.78 -0.82
CA HIS A 37 4.80 -22.37 -2.14
C HIS A 37 4.18 -21.36 -3.10
N MET A 38 4.98 -20.80 -4.00
CA MET A 38 4.52 -19.85 -5.01
C MET A 38 5.26 -20.09 -6.32
N THR A 39 4.54 -20.03 -7.44
CA THR A 39 5.17 -19.92 -8.75
C THR A 39 5.88 -18.56 -8.88
N GLU A 40 6.79 -18.44 -9.84
CA GLU A 40 7.45 -17.16 -10.11
C GLU A 40 6.44 -16.04 -10.40
N ASN A 41 5.37 -16.35 -11.15
CA ASN A 41 4.35 -15.39 -11.51
C ASN A 41 3.55 -14.93 -10.28
N MET A 42 3.17 -15.85 -9.40
CA MET A 42 2.52 -15.51 -8.12
C MET A 42 3.42 -14.62 -7.26
N ARG A 43 4.73 -14.91 -7.19
CA ARG A 43 5.67 -14.13 -6.38
C ARG A 43 5.77 -12.68 -6.86
N ARG A 44 5.72 -12.43 -8.17
CA ARG A 44 5.77 -11.07 -8.75
C ARG A 44 4.51 -10.25 -8.42
N LEU A 45 3.36 -10.91 -8.31
CA LEU A 45 2.06 -10.25 -8.10
C LEU A 45 1.66 -10.17 -6.62
N SER A 46 2.20 -11.05 -5.77
CA SER A 46 1.80 -11.18 -4.37
C SER A 46 2.16 -9.98 -3.51
N THR A 47 1.32 -9.75 -2.51
CA THR A 47 1.60 -8.84 -1.40
C THR A 47 2.82 -9.29 -0.61
N PRO A 48 3.82 -8.42 -0.37
CA PRO A 48 4.92 -8.76 0.51
C PRO A 48 4.41 -9.10 1.92
N TRP A 49 5.00 -10.13 2.53
CA TRP A 49 4.58 -10.63 3.84
C TRP A 49 4.46 -9.54 4.92
N TYR A 50 5.47 -8.68 5.06
CA TYR A 50 5.45 -7.62 6.07
C TYR A 50 4.32 -6.59 5.86
N VAL A 51 3.87 -6.40 4.62
CA VAL A 51 2.72 -5.52 4.32
C VAL A 51 1.42 -6.19 4.77
N ALA A 52 1.21 -7.46 4.41
CA ALA A 52 0.05 -8.23 4.85
C ALA A 52 -0.01 -8.34 6.38
N LEU A 53 1.12 -8.62 7.02
CA LEU A 53 1.25 -8.71 8.47
C LEU A 53 0.95 -7.38 9.17
N ALA A 54 1.52 -6.27 8.69
CA ALA A 54 1.24 -4.95 9.23
C ALA A 54 -0.23 -4.54 9.05
N ARG A 55 -0.89 -5.00 7.99
CA ARG A 55 -2.31 -4.80 7.79
C ARG A 55 -3.15 -5.59 8.79
N ALA A 56 -2.88 -6.89 8.94
CA ALA A 56 -3.56 -7.75 9.88
C ALA A 56 -3.46 -7.25 11.34
N ARG A 57 -2.28 -6.77 11.75
CA ARG A 57 -2.04 -6.21 13.09
C ARG A 57 -2.81 -4.93 13.43
N ARG A 58 -3.27 -4.20 12.42
CA ARG A 58 -4.05 -2.96 12.61
C ARG A 58 -5.55 -3.22 12.77
N ILE A 59 -5.98 -4.46 12.53
CA ILE A 59 -7.36 -4.85 12.78
C ILE A 59 -7.48 -5.18 14.26
N ASP A 60 -8.36 -4.47 14.95
CA ASP A 60 -8.72 -4.79 16.33
C ASP A 60 -9.57 -6.07 16.33
N PRO A 61 -9.09 -7.20 16.92
CA PRO A 61 -9.85 -8.44 16.91
C PRO A 61 -11.13 -8.35 17.75
N THR A 62 -11.26 -7.37 18.65
CA THR A 62 -12.42 -7.20 19.53
C THR A 62 -13.64 -6.61 18.82
N VAL A 63 -13.44 -5.93 17.69
CA VAL A 63 -14.54 -5.37 16.89
C VAL A 63 -15.07 -6.37 15.85
N LEU A 64 -14.38 -7.48 15.65
CA LEU A 64 -14.80 -8.53 14.71
C LEU A 64 -15.85 -9.45 15.35
N PRO A 65 -16.99 -9.70 14.68
CA PRO A 65 -17.95 -10.70 15.14
C PRO A 65 -17.36 -12.10 15.13
N ALA A 66 -17.98 -13.10 15.77
CA ALA A 66 -17.52 -14.48 15.73
C ALA A 66 -17.60 -15.08 14.32
N GLY A 67 -16.69 -15.99 13.97
CA GLY A 67 -16.67 -16.64 12.65
C GLY A 67 -15.29 -16.67 11.99
N VAL A 68 -15.29 -17.03 10.71
CA VAL A 68 -14.08 -17.25 9.90
C VAL A 68 -13.67 -16.02 9.10
N ILE A 69 -12.38 -15.93 8.78
CA ILE A 69 -11.85 -14.94 7.84
C ILE A 69 -11.94 -15.54 6.44
N LEU A 70 -12.72 -14.92 5.56
CA LEU A 70 -12.85 -15.30 4.17
C LEU A 70 -11.94 -14.43 3.30
N ASP A 71 -11.23 -15.06 2.36
CA ASP A 71 -10.64 -14.40 1.20
C ASP A 71 -11.29 -14.97 -0.07
N ALA A 72 -12.09 -14.15 -0.75
CA ALA A 72 -12.85 -14.57 -1.94
C ALA A 72 -12.00 -14.61 -3.23
N ALA A 73 -10.71 -14.22 -3.15
CA ALA A 73 -9.74 -14.31 -4.24
C ALA A 73 -8.35 -14.62 -3.65
N ALA A 74 -8.23 -15.78 -3.00
CA ALA A 74 -7.15 -16.06 -2.06
C ALA A 74 -5.76 -16.15 -2.70
N GLY A 75 -5.66 -16.46 -4.00
CA GLY A 75 -4.38 -16.58 -4.70
C GLY A 75 -3.44 -17.55 -3.97
N SER A 76 -2.27 -17.05 -3.56
CA SER A 76 -1.29 -17.85 -2.82
C SER A 76 -1.67 -18.16 -1.37
N GLY A 77 -2.70 -17.51 -0.83
CA GLY A 77 -3.09 -17.59 0.58
C GLY A 77 -2.22 -16.75 1.52
N LEU A 78 -1.22 -16.01 1.03
CA LEU A 78 -0.30 -15.25 1.89
C LEU A 78 -1.02 -14.24 2.79
N GLN A 79 -1.94 -13.45 2.22
CA GLN A 79 -2.69 -12.45 2.99
C GLN A 79 -3.64 -13.12 3.98
N LEU A 80 -4.36 -14.15 3.52
CA LEU A 80 -5.25 -14.95 4.36
C LEU A 80 -4.53 -15.57 5.55
N VAL A 81 -3.33 -16.14 5.36
CA VAL A 81 -2.48 -16.64 6.44
C VAL A 81 -2.10 -15.54 7.43
N ALA A 82 -1.76 -14.34 6.96
CA ALA A 82 -1.43 -13.21 7.83
C ALA A 82 -2.63 -12.79 8.71
N TYR A 83 -3.82 -12.63 8.11
CA TYR A 83 -5.03 -12.31 8.86
C TYR A 83 -5.37 -13.39 9.87
N SER A 84 -5.37 -14.64 9.41
CA SER A 84 -5.79 -15.79 10.20
C SER A 84 -4.89 -16.01 11.42
N ARG A 85 -3.57 -15.80 11.26
CA ARG A 85 -2.57 -15.89 12.34
C ARG A 85 -2.71 -14.76 13.36
N GLU A 86 -2.76 -13.51 12.90
CA GLU A 86 -2.78 -12.36 13.83
C GLU A 86 -4.14 -12.22 14.52
N LEU A 87 -5.23 -12.52 13.82
CA LEU A 87 -6.59 -12.46 14.37
C LEU A 87 -7.01 -13.72 15.12
N LYS A 88 -6.19 -14.78 15.06
CA LYS A 88 -6.43 -16.08 15.69
C LYS A 88 -7.83 -16.62 15.37
N ARG A 89 -8.13 -16.72 14.08
CA ARG A 89 -9.43 -17.14 13.55
C ARG A 89 -9.27 -18.09 12.38
N PRO A 90 -10.15 -19.09 12.21
CA PRO A 90 -10.08 -19.98 11.06
C PRO A 90 -10.20 -19.21 9.75
N ALA A 91 -9.66 -19.78 8.69
CA ALA A 91 -9.58 -19.16 7.38
C ALA A 91 -10.29 -19.98 6.29
N LEU A 92 -11.01 -19.27 5.43
CA LEU A 92 -11.66 -19.80 4.23
C LEU A 92 -11.07 -19.06 3.02
N GLY A 93 -10.34 -19.76 2.17
CA GLY A 93 -9.87 -19.21 0.89
C GLY A 93 -10.73 -19.69 -0.26
N ILE A 94 -10.97 -18.85 -1.27
CA ILE A 94 -11.58 -19.26 -2.53
C ILE A 94 -10.63 -18.91 -3.66
N GLU A 95 -10.39 -19.87 -4.55
CA GLU A 95 -9.49 -19.71 -5.69
C GLU A 95 -10.06 -20.47 -6.90
N ALA A 96 -10.16 -19.78 -8.04
CA ALA A 96 -10.74 -20.35 -9.26
C ALA A 96 -9.79 -21.36 -9.94
N ASP A 97 -8.47 -21.11 -9.88
CA ASP A 97 -7.48 -22.03 -10.45
C ASP A 97 -7.14 -23.15 -9.45
N GLY A 98 -7.57 -24.37 -9.74
CA GLY A 98 -7.31 -25.54 -8.89
C GLY A 98 -5.82 -25.81 -8.62
N ASN A 99 -4.91 -25.39 -9.51
CA ASN A 99 -3.48 -25.51 -9.24
C ASN A 99 -3.01 -24.53 -8.17
N ILE A 100 -3.46 -23.28 -8.26
CA ILE A 100 -3.18 -22.23 -7.28
C ILE A 100 -3.85 -22.56 -5.94
N ALA A 101 -5.09 -23.07 -5.95
CA ALA A 101 -5.82 -23.47 -4.76
C ALA A 101 -5.08 -24.54 -3.93
N VAL A 102 -4.43 -25.51 -4.60
CA VAL A 102 -3.57 -26.49 -3.92
C VAL A 102 -2.36 -25.83 -3.26
N LEU A 103 -1.74 -24.83 -3.90
CA LEU A 103 -0.64 -24.07 -3.29
C LEU A 103 -1.14 -23.26 -2.09
N CYS A 104 -2.31 -22.64 -2.20
CA CYS A 104 -2.97 -21.92 -1.11
C CYS A 104 -3.21 -22.84 0.10
N ALA A 105 -3.84 -23.99 -0.12
CA ALA A 105 -4.13 -24.97 0.94
C ALA A 105 -2.85 -25.52 1.59
N ALA A 106 -1.81 -25.78 0.79
CA ALA A 106 -0.50 -26.15 1.30
C ALA A 106 0.14 -25.04 2.14
N ASN A 107 0.05 -23.79 1.70
CA ASN A 107 0.57 -22.62 2.41
C ASN A 107 -0.13 -22.40 3.74
N MET A 108 -1.45 -22.60 3.79
CA MET A 108 -2.21 -22.57 5.03
C MET A 108 -1.73 -23.66 6.00
N HIS A 109 -1.45 -24.87 5.50
CA HIS A 109 -0.95 -25.97 6.34
C HIS A 109 0.45 -25.68 6.92
N ILE A 110 1.44 -25.34 6.08
CA ILE A 110 2.83 -25.18 6.54
C ILE A 110 3.05 -23.94 7.41
N ASN A 111 2.11 -22.99 7.37
CA ASN A 111 2.13 -21.78 8.19
C ASN A 111 1.10 -21.81 9.34
N SER A 112 0.48 -22.96 9.59
CA SER A 112 -0.38 -23.17 10.76
C SER A 112 0.46 -23.47 12.01
N ASP A 113 0.03 -22.98 13.17
CA ASP A 113 0.64 -23.33 14.45
C ASP A 113 0.16 -24.74 14.87
N GLU A 114 1.10 -25.64 15.20
CA GLU A 114 0.77 -26.98 15.68
C GLU A 114 -0.11 -26.92 16.95
N GLY A 115 -1.28 -27.56 16.91
CA GLY A 115 -2.19 -27.67 18.05
C GLY A 115 -3.27 -26.60 18.15
N ASP A 116 -3.35 -25.65 17.20
CA ASP A 116 -4.50 -24.73 17.14
C ASP A 116 -5.74 -25.46 16.60
N LEU A 117 -6.61 -25.87 17.51
CA LEU A 117 -7.88 -26.56 17.20
C LEU A 117 -8.77 -25.76 16.25
N GLN A 118 -8.65 -24.43 16.22
CA GLN A 118 -9.43 -23.61 15.29
C GLN A 118 -9.05 -23.83 13.83
N ARG A 119 -7.80 -24.25 13.56
CA ARG A 119 -7.31 -24.60 12.20
C ARG A 119 -8.04 -25.80 11.60
N SER A 120 -8.71 -26.63 12.41
CA SER A 120 -9.51 -27.75 11.89
C SER A 120 -10.65 -27.29 10.96
N MET A 121 -11.06 -26.02 11.10
CA MET A 121 -12.06 -25.37 10.27
C MET A 121 -11.48 -24.67 9.03
N ASP A 122 -10.16 -24.68 8.83
CA ASP A 122 -9.54 -24.04 7.68
C ASP A 122 -9.87 -24.80 6.39
N ARG A 123 -10.24 -24.09 5.33
CA ARG A 123 -10.51 -24.69 4.01
C ARG A 123 -10.09 -23.77 2.88
N VAL A 124 -9.76 -24.37 1.75
CA VAL A 124 -9.68 -23.66 0.46
C VAL A 124 -10.70 -24.26 -0.49
N ILE A 125 -11.57 -23.46 -1.06
CA ILE A 125 -12.55 -23.87 -2.06
C ILE A 125 -12.01 -23.58 -3.45
N ILE A 126 -11.98 -24.59 -4.31
CA ILE A 126 -11.77 -24.40 -5.74
C ILE A 126 -13.11 -23.96 -6.33
N GLY A 127 -13.19 -22.74 -6.86
CA GLY A 127 -14.44 -22.22 -7.43
C GLY A 127 -14.47 -20.70 -7.63
N ASP A 128 -15.64 -20.21 -8.05
CA ASP A 128 -15.87 -18.77 -8.27
C ASP A 128 -16.19 -18.06 -6.95
N GLY A 129 -15.35 -17.10 -6.55
CA GLY A 129 -15.57 -16.29 -5.34
C GLY A 129 -16.83 -15.43 -5.35
N SER A 130 -17.45 -15.26 -6.52
CA SER A 130 -18.72 -14.54 -6.71
C SER A 130 -19.95 -15.39 -6.36
N ASP A 131 -19.80 -16.72 -6.25
CA ASP A 131 -20.86 -17.67 -5.91
C ASP A 131 -20.80 -18.07 -4.44
N ALA A 132 -21.27 -17.18 -3.56
CA ALA A 132 -21.18 -17.39 -2.11
C ALA A 132 -21.97 -18.61 -1.63
N GLU A 133 -23.17 -18.84 -2.19
CA GLU A 133 -24.03 -19.96 -1.81
C GLU A 133 -23.39 -21.32 -2.13
N GLY A 134 -22.81 -21.47 -3.32
CA GLY A 134 -22.05 -22.67 -3.69
C GLY A 134 -20.84 -22.88 -2.79
N ALA A 135 -20.04 -21.83 -2.58
CA ALA A 135 -18.82 -21.91 -1.79
C ALA A 135 -19.07 -22.18 -0.30
N ILE A 136 -20.04 -21.50 0.33
CA ILE A 136 -20.37 -21.67 1.75
C ILE A 136 -20.99 -23.05 2.01
N THR A 137 -21.82 -23.54 1.09
CA THR A 137 -22.42 -24.88 1.16
C THR A 137 -21.34 -25.95 1.12
N GLU A 138 -20.42 -25.86 0.16
CA GLU A 138 -19.29 -26.78 0.03
C GLU A 138 -18.38 -26.72 1.27
N TYR A 139 -18.13 -25.51 1.79
CA TYR A 139 -17.39 -25.32 3.03
C TYR A 139 -18.02 -26.08 4.20
N TRP A 140 -19.30 -25.87 4.49
CA TRP A 140 -20.00 -26.54 5.59
C TRP A 140 -20.11 -28.06 5.39
N ASN A 141 -20.32 -28.51 4.14
CA ASN A 141 -20.30 -29.94 3.82
C ASN A 141 -18.95 -30.58 4.15
N SER A 142 -17.85 -29.93 3.76
CA SER A 142 -16.49 -30.41 4.06
C SER A 142 -16.15 -30.42 5.56
N LEU A 143 -16.72 -29.49 6.33
CA LEU A 143 -16.60 -29.49 7.79
C LEU A 143 -17.33 -30.70 8.38
N ARG A 144 -18.56 -30.95 7.91
CA ARG A 144 -19.40 -32.07 8.36
C ARG A 144 -18.74 -33.41 8.07
N GLU A 145 -18.17 -33.58 6.89
CA GLU A 145 -17.41 -34.79 6.51
C GLU A 145 -16.17 -35.00 7.39
N ALA A 146 -15.51 -33.91 7.81
CA ALA A 146 -14.41 -33.95 8.76
C ALA A 146 -14.87 -34.09 10.23
N GLY A 147 -16.16 -34.32 10.49
CA GLY A 147 -16.72 -34.51 11.83
C GLY A 147 -17.06 -33.22 12.59
N THR A 148 -16.90 -32.05 11.95
CA THR A 148 -17.25 -30.75 12.53
C THR A 148 -18.70 -30.40 12.18
N ARG A 149 -19.60 -30.40 13.16
CA ARG A 149 -21.03 -30.10 12.96
C ARG A 149 -21.36 -28.60 12.99
N ALA A 150 -20.36 -27.75 13.17
CA ALA A 150 -20.56 -26.31 13.19
C ALA A 150 -20.71 -25.77 11.76
N HIS A 151 -21.60 -24.79 11.59
CA HIS A 151 -21.71 -23.97 10.38
C HIS A 151 -21.24 -22.56 10.74
N PRO A 152 -19.91 -22.32 10.85
CA PRO A 152 -19.42 -21.04 11.29
C PRO A 152 -19.75 -19.97 10.23
N PRO A 153 -20.18 -18.77 10.66
CA PRO A 153 -20.48 -17.68 9.74
C PRO A 153 -19.20 -16.95 9.33
N ILE A 154 -19.30 -16.00 8.40
CA ILE A 154 -18.16 -15.18 7.96
C ILE A 154 -18.01 -13.97 8.88
N ALA A 155 -16.89 -13.88 9.58
CA ALA A 155 -16.57 -12.77 10.47
C ALA A 155 -15.98 -11.57 9.73
N MET A 156 -15.22 -11.84 8.66
CA MET A 156 -14.56 -10.82 7.84
C MET A 156 -14.41 -11.34 6.41
N LEU A 157 -14.68 -10.47 5.44
CA LEU A 157 -14.37 -10.70 4.03
C LEU A 157 -13.17 -9.85 3.60
N HIS A 158 -12.17 -10.49 3.02
CA HIS A 158 -11.09 -9.88 2.27
C HIS A 158 -11.29 -10.14 0.78
N LEU A 159 -10.97 -9.16 -0.05
CA LEU A 159 -10.95 -9.30 -1.50
C LEU A 159 -9.76 -8.54 -2.09
N ASP A 160 -8.86 -9.25 -2.77
CA ASP A 160 -7.72 -8.72 -3.54
C ASP A 160 -7.88 -9.16 -5.00
N PRO A 161 -8.73 -8.46 -5.79
CA PRO A 161 -9.03 -8.90 -7.14
C PRO A 161 -7.80 -8.73 -8.04
N ALA A 162 -7.65 -9.66 -8.97
CA ALA A 162 -6.66 -9.59 -10.01
C ALA A 162 -6.88 -8.34 -10.88
N ARG A 163 -5.77 -7.68 -11.19
CA ARG A 163 -5.74 -6.51 -12.07
C ARG A 163 -5.55 -6.97 -13.51
N PRO A 164 -6.14 -6.29 -14.50
CA PRO A 164 -5.82 -6.54 -15.90
C PRO A 164 -4.34 -6.26 -16.19
N LEU A 165 -3.83 -6.83 -17.29
CA LEU A 165 -2.42 -6.76 -17.68
C LEU A 165 -1.96 -5.33 -18.00
N ASP A 166 -2.87 -4.44 -18.42
CA ASP A 166 -2.58 -3.02 -18.56
C ASP A 166 -2.62 -2.33 -17.18
N ALA A 167 -1.45 -2.30 -16.54
CA ALA A 167 -1.29 -1.75 -15.20
C ALA A 167 -1.23 -0.20 -15.17
N GLN A 168 -1.34 0.47 -16.31
CA GLN A 168 -1.28 1.94 -16.38
C GLN A 168 -2.65 2.56 -16.16
N ASN A 169 -3.69 2.08 -16.85
CA ASN A 169 -5.09 2.48 -16.70
C ASN A 169 -5.98 1.24 -16.83
N HIS A 170 -6.88 1.05 -15.88
CA HIS A 170 -7.94 0.05 -16.01
C HIS A 170 -9.19 0.51 -15.28
N ASP A 171 -10.33 0.03 -15.76
CA ASP A 171 -11.63 0.26 -15.16
C ASP A 171 -11.95 -0.74 -14.04
N VAL A 172 -12.93 -0.38 -13.23
CA VAL A 172 -13.33 -1.18 -12.05
C VAL A 172 -13.86 -2.57 -12.45
N ASP A 173 -14.52 -2.66 -13.60
CA ASP A 173 -15.11 -3.88 -14.14
C ASP A 173 -14.10 -4.86 -14.75
N GLU A 174 -12.88 -4.39 -15.06
CA GLU A 174 -11.78 -5.23 -15.52
C GLU A 174 -11.11 -6.03 -14.38
N MET A 175 -11.37 -5.67 -13.12
CA MET A 175 -10.87 -6.41 -11.95
C MET A 175 -11.64 -7.72 -11.76
N GLN A 176 -10.92 -8.81 -11.42
CA GLN A 176 -11.50 -10.14 -11.29
C GLN A 176 -11.16 -10.81 -9.95
N PRO A 177 -12.14 -11.34 -9.19
CA PRO A 177 -13.57 -11.33 -9.49
C PRO A 177 -14.17 -9.92 -9.36
N ALA A 178 -15.29 -9.68 -10.04
CA ALA A 178 -15.96 -8.39 -10.01
C ALA A 178 -16.47 -8.07 -8.59
N ILE A 179 -16.16 -6.87 -8.11
CA ILE A 179 -16.39 -6.47 -6.70
C ILE A 179 -17.88 -6.48 -6.35
N GLY A 180 -18.73 -5.92 -7.21
CA GLY A 180 -20.18 -5.84 -6.97
C GLY A 180 -20.85 -7.20 -6.75
N PRO A 181 -20.68 -8.17 -7.68
CA PRO A 181 -21.17 -9.53 -7.51
C PRO A 181 -20.68 -10.22 -6.22
N VAL A 182 -19.39 -10.14 -5.91
CA VAL A 182 -18.83 -10.71 -4.68
C VAL A 182 -19.49 -10.11 -3.44
N LEU A 183 -19.52 -8.78 -3.33
CA LEU A 183 -20.12 -8.12 -2.17
C LEU A 183 -21.61 -8.44 -2.03
N SER A 184 -22.35 -8.44 -3.13
CA SER A 184 -23.79 -8.72 -3.13
C SER A 184 -24.09 -10.16 -2.72
N SER A 185 -23.30 -11.13 -3.21
CA SER A 185 -23.49 -12.55 -2.87
C SER A 185 -23.08 -12.87 -1.43
N TRP A 186 -21.98 -12.29 -0.94
CA TRP A 186 -21.52 -12.55 0.43
C TRP A 186 -22.23 -11.75 1.52
N GLY A 187 -22.97 -10.71 1.15
CA GLY A 187 -23.62 -9.78 2.08
C GLY A 187 -24.46 -10.46 3.16
N GLU A 188 -25.24 -11.49 2.79
CA GLU A 188 -26.13 -12.21 3.72
C GLU A 188 -25.40 -13.21 4.64
N HIS A 189 -24.19 -13.63 4.26
CA HIS A 189 -23.37 -14.55 5.06
C HIS A 189 -22.41 -13.85 6.03
N LEU A 190 -22.27 -12.52 5.88
CA LEU A 190 -21.42 -11.70 6.74
C LEU A 190 -22.10 -11.38 8.08
N GLN A 191 -21.40 -11.67 9.16
CA GLN A 191 -21.81 -11.17 10.47
C GLN A 191 -21.57 -9.67 10.55
N SER A 192 -22.50 -8.98 11.21
CA SER A 192 -22.36 -7.55 11.49
C SER A 192 -21.70 -7.32 12.85
N GLY A 193 -20.64 -6.52 12.87
CA GLY A 193 -20.07 -5.96 14.10
C GLY A 193 -20.75 -4.64 14.48
N PRO A 194 -20.21 -3.91 15.49
CA PRO A 194 -20.81 -2.67 16.00
C PRO A 194 -20.99 -1.55 14.97
N ARG A 195 -20.24 -1.58 13.86
CA ARG A 195 -20.31 -0.59 12.76
C ARG A 195 -20.72 -1.21 11.43
N GLY A 196 -21.33 -2.40 11.45
CA GLY A 196 -21.66 -3.17 10.26
C GLY A 196 -20.65 -4.29 9.97
N PRO A 197 -20.71 -4.91 8.78
CA PRO A 197 -19.85 -6.04 8.43
C PRO A 197 -18.37 -5.62 8.37
N ALA A 198 -17.47 -6.59 8.55
CA ALA A 198 -16.04 -6.39 8.38
C ALA A 198 -15.63 -6.75 6.95
N VAL A 199 -15.40 -5.76 6.09
CA VAL A 199 -14.96 -6.00 4.71
C VAL A 199 -13.72 -5.16 4.40
N LEU A 200 -12.72 -5.79 3.79
CA LEU A 200 -11.49 -5.16 3.34
C LEU A 200 -11.29 -5.43 1.85
N LEU A 201 -11.30 -4.37 1.06
CA LEU A 201 -10.99 -4.41 -0.37
C LEU A 201 -9.55 -3.95 -0.57
N ASP A 202 -8.67 -4.81 -1.09
CA ASP A 202 -7.31 -4.48 -1.51
C ASP A 202 -7.34 -4.15 -3.00
N LEU A 203 -7.30 -2.85 -3.32
CA LEU A 203 -7.62 -2.32 -4.63
C LEU A 203 -6.38 -1.83 -5.35
N SER A 204 -6.52 -1.58 -6.65
CA SER A 204 -5.46 -1.01 -7.44
C SER A 204 -5.08 0.40 -6.95
N PRO A 205 -3.78 0.70 -6.73
CA PRO A 205 -3.32 2.06 -6.40
C PRO A 205 -3.41 3.04 -7.58
N ARG A 206 -3.95 2.60 -8.73
CA ARG A 206 -4.17 3.41 -9.92
C ARG A 206 -5.59 3.95 -10.02
N LEU A 207 -6.51 3.52 -9.14
CA LEU A 207 -7.88 3.99 -9.20
C LEU A 207 -7.94 5.51 -8.94
N GLY A 208 -8.46 6.24 -9.92
CA GLY A 208 -8.73 7.67 -9.81
C GLY A 208 -9.98 7.95 -8.96
N GLU A 209 -10.27 9.22 -8.72
CA GLU A 209 -11.42 9.65 -7.90
C GLU A 209 -12.76 9.11 -8.43
N ASP A 210 -12.98 9.17 -9.74
CA ASP A 210 -14.21 8.66 -10.38
C ASP A 210 -14.40 7.16 -10.10
N GLN A 211 -13.33 6.38 -10.24
CA GLN A 211 -13.35 4.93 -10.02
C GLN A 211 -13.51 4.58 -8.53
N GLN A 212 -12.88 5.34 -7.64
CA GLN A 212 -13.12 5.24 -6.21
C GLN A 212 -14.59 5.53 -5.89
N GLY A 213 -15.20 6.54 -6.51
CA GLY A 213 -16.63 6.85 -6.40
C GLY A 213 -17.53 5.70 -6.86
N MET A 214 -17.16 4.97 -7.91
CA MET A 214 -17.88 3.77 -8.34
C MET A 214 -17.82 2.65 -7.29
N ILE A 215 -16.65 2.41 -6.68
CA ILE A 215 -16.50 1.45 -5.58
C ILE A 215 -17.38 1.85 -4.40
N GLU A 216 -17.39 3.13 -4.04
CA GLU A 216 -18.23 3.64 -2.96
C GLU A 216 -19.72 3.46 -3.25
N ALA A 217 -20.15 3.64 -4.50
CA ALA A 217 -21.53 3.41 -4.91
C ALA A 217 -21.90 1.92 -4.78
N ILE A 218 -21.04 1.01 -5.23
CA ILE A 218 -21.23 -0.45 -5.07
C ILE A 218 -21.38 -0.78 -3.58
N VAL A 219 -20.46 -0.31 -2.74
CA VAL A 219 -20.50 -0.54 -1.29
C VAL A 219 -21.75 0.08 -0.66
N GLY A 220 -22.16 1.27 -1.09
CA GLY A 220 -23.34 1.95 -0.58
C GLY A 220 -24.65 1.25 -0.92
N ILE A 221 -24.72 0.56 -2.06
CA ILE A 221 -25.85 -0.28 -2.46
C ILE A 221 -25.90 -1.55 -1.61
N THR A 222 -24.77 -2.24 -1.45
CA THR A 222 -24.71 -3.51 -0.71
C THR A 222 -24.81 -3.32 0.81
N PHE A 223 -24.18 -2.28 1.35
CA PHE A 223 -24.08 -2.00 2.79
C PHE A 223 -24.52 -0.55 3.11
N PRO A 224 -25.84 -0.25 3.03
CA PRO A 224 -26.33 1.11 3.26
C PRO A 224 -25.97 1.66 4.64
N GLY A 225 -25.44 2.89 4.68
CA GLY A 225 -25.11 3.60 5.91
C GLY A 225 -23.88 3.09 6.67
N VAL A 226 -23.14 2.14 6.11
CA VAL A 226 -21.95 1.57 6.74
C VAL A 226 -20.74 2.49 6.55
N SER A 227 -19.98 2.72 7.63
CA SER A 227 -18.80 3.58 7.62
C SER A 227 -17.66 2.98 6.80
N ARG A 228 -16.83 3.85 6.23
CA ARG A 228 -15.72 3.45 5.35
C ARG A 228 -14.49 4.33 5.56
N THR A 229 -13.32 3.73 5.37
CA THR A 229 -12.03 4.44 5.38
C THR A 229 -11.19 4.00 4.20
N TRP A 230 -10.87 4.95 3.33
CA TRP A 230 -9.86 4.75 2.30
C TRP A 230 -8.45 4.79 2.92
N GLU A 231 -7.59 3.90 2.45
CA GLU A 231 -6.20 3.83 2.87
C GLU A 231 -5.24 3.83 1.69
N TRP A 232 -4.32 4.78 1.69
CA TRP A 232 -3.16 4.84 0.80
C TRP A 232 -1.93 4.37 1.54
N LEU A 233 -1.26 3.34 1.02
CA LEU A 233 -0.04 2.81 1.60
C LEU A 233 1.14 3.05 0.67
N SER A 234 2.20 3.66 1.21
CA SER A 234 3.49 3.87 0.54
C SER A 234 4.60 3.13 1.27
N GLN A 235 5.36 2.33 0.53
CA GLN A 235 6.63 1.73 0.93
C GLN A 235 7.81 2.66 0.61
N GLY A 236 7.53 3.83 0.04
CA GLY A 236 8.49 4.85 -0.36
C GLY A 236 8.77 4.80 -1.85
N GLY A 237 9.74 5.60 -2.29
CA GLY A 237 10.13 5.63 -3.71
C GLY A 237 9.25 6.51 -4.59
N GLY A 238 8.37 7.32 -3.99
CA GLY A 238 7.62 8.36 -4.69
C GLY A 238 6.40 7.84 -5.45
N ARG A 239 5.65 6.90 -4.87
CA ARG A 239 4.37 6.42 -5.40
C ARG A 239 3.49 5.84 -4.29
N VAL A 240 2.20 5.72 -4.55
CA VAL A 240 1.29 4.85 -3.79
C VAL A 240 1.56 3.41 -4.22
N ASP A 241 1.79 2.51 -3.27
CA ASP A 241 2.02 1.09 -3.54
C ASP A 241 0.73 0.26 -3.42
N ARG A 242 -0.18 0.64 -2.52
CA ARG A 242 -1.49 -0.01 -2.35
C ARG A 242 -2.58 1.00 -2.01
N LEU A 243 -3.77 0.73 -2.51
CA LEU A 243 -5.00 1.41 -2.14
C LEU A 243 -5.95 0.38 -1.54
N SER A 244 -6.64 0.70 -0.46
CA SER A 244 -7.62 -0.21 0.12
C SER A 244 -8.80 0.51 0.71
N LEU A 245 -9.96 -0.14 0.74
CA LEU A 245 -11.17 0.36 1.38
C LEU A 245 -11.53 -0.53 2.56
N TRP A 246 -11.56 0.07 3.75
CA TRP A 246 -11.89 -0.59 5.01
C TRP A 246 -13.33 -0.25 5.39
N ILE A 247 -14.19 -1.27 5.47
CA ILE A 247 -15.64 -1.10 5.57
C ILE A 247 -16.14 -1.61 6.93
N GLY A 248 -17.10 -0.88 7.49
CA GLY A 248 -17.87 -1.23 8.69
C GLY A 248 -16.99 -1.44 9.91
N ALA A 249 -17.00 -2.65 10.48
CA ALA A 249 -16.24 -2.94 11.69
C ALA A 249 -14.74 -2.64 11.54
N LEU A 250 -14.18 -2.73 10.32
CA LEU A 250 -12.77 -2.45 10.01
C LEU A 250 -12.46 -0.96 9.81
N SER A 251 -13.45 -0.14 9.46
CA SER A 251 -13.23 1.29 9.19
C SER A 251 -12.63 2.03 10.39
N SER A 252 -12.11 3.23 10.21
CA SER A 252 -11.76 4.14 11.32
C SER A 252 -12.90 5.12 11.58
N LYS A 253 -12.69 6.11 12.46
CA LYS A 253 -13.61 7.26 12.60
C LYS A 253 -13.41 8.31 11.52
N LYS A 254 -12.31 8.22 10.75
CA LYS A 254 -11.91 9.13 9.69
C LYS A 254 -12.16 8.48 8.33
N SER A 255 -12.45 9.29 7.32
CA SER A 255 -12.70 8.77 5.98
C SER A 255 -11.41 8.38 5.27
N HIS A 256 -10.29 9.02 5.58
CA HIS A 256 -9.01 8.82 4.87
C HIS A 256 -7.91 8.45 5.86
N ARG A 257 -7.01 7.58 5.41
CA ARG A 257 -5.80 7.16 6.10
C ARG A 257 -4.62 7.09 5.12
N CYS A 258 -3.47 7.61 5.52
CA CYS A 258 -2.21 7.38 4.81
C CYS A 258 -1.23 6.62 5.72
N VAL A 259 -0.60 5.59 5.17
CA VAL A 259 0.34 4.72 5.89
C VAL A 259 1.69 4.72 5.19
N ARG A 260 2.73 5.07 5.94
CA ARG A 260 4.12 4.92 5.50
C ARG A 260 4.71 3.62 6.05
N MET A 261 5.09 2.72 5.15
CA MET A 261 5.78 1.46 5.48
C MET A 261 7.30 1.59 5.37
N GLY A 262 8.00 1.29 6.44
CA GLY A 262 9.43 0.99 6.40
C GLY A 262 9.69 -0.38 5.78
N THR A 263 10.92 -0.87 5.94
CA THR A 263 11.30 -2.18 5.40
C THR A 263 10.61 -3.34 6.15
N LYS A 264 10.22 -3.15 7.41
CA LYS A 264 9.63 -4.20 8.27
C LYS A 264 8.46 -3.75 9.13
N ASN A 265 8.32 -2.44 9.37
CA ASN A 265 7.33 -1.87 10.27
C ASN A 265 6.67 -0.65 9.64
N VAL A 266 5.53 -0.26 10.18
CA VAL A 266 4.92 1.05 9.91
C VAL A 266 5.83 2.12 10.51
N LEU A 267 6.14 3.15 9.74
CA LEU A 267 6.93 4.31 10.16
C LEU A 267 6.03 5.45 10.63
N ALA A 268 4.93 5.69 9.94
CA ALA A 268 3.99 6.74 10.26
C ALA A 268 2.59 6.39 9.75
N VAL A 269 1.57 6.86 10.46
CA VAL A 269 0.17 6.80 10.05
C VAL A 269 -0.45 8.16 10.31
N ILE A 270 -1.22 8.64 9.34
CA ILE A 270 -2.07 9.81 9.53
C ILE A 270 -3.49 9.48 9.07
N GLU A 271 -4.48 9.92 9.84
CA GLU A 271 -5.90 9.77 9.52
C GLU A 271 -6.58 11.13 9.63
N GLY A 272 -7.51 11.41 8.73
CA GLY A 272 -8.16 12.71 8.68
C GLY A 272 -9.30 12.78 7.68
N ALA A 273 -9.81 14.01 7.51
CA ALA A 273 -10.63 14.35 6.37
C ALA A 273 -9.72 14.86 5.26
N PRO A 274 -9.99 14.54 3.98
CA PRO A 274 -9.24 15.11 2.88
C PRO A 274 -9.44 16.63 2.84
N SER A 275 -8.38 17.34 2.46
CA SER A 275 -8.38 18.77 2.22
C SER A 275 -7.65 19.07 0.92
N GLU A 276 -8.06 20.14 0.24
CA GLU A 276 -7.38 20.64 -0.94
C GLU A 276 -6.30 21.65 -0.54
N SER A 277 -5.22 21.67 -1.32
CA SER A 277 -4.13 22.62 -1.15
C SER A 277 -3.87 23.35 -2.46
N GLU A 278 -3.55 24.64 -2.39
CA GLU A 278 -3.18 25.42 -3.56
C GLU A 278 -1.67 25.33 -3.85
N VAL A 279 -1.33 25.25 -5.13
CA VAL A 279 0.06 25.35 -5.58
C VAL A 279 0.43 26.81 -5.77
N ALA A 280 1.33 27.31 -4.93
CA ALA A 280 1.86 28.66 -5.03
C ALA A 280 2.77 28.81 -6.25
N ARG A 281 2.59 29.92 -6.97
CA ARG A 281 3.44 30.30 -8.10
C ARG A 281 4.51 31.26 -7.63
N MET A 282 5.76 30.99 -7.99
CA MET A 282 6.89 31.83 -7.60
C MET A 282 7.35 32.69 -8.77
N SER A 283 7.40 34.00 -8.56
CA SER A 283 7.92 34.98 -9.54
C SER A 283 9.38 35.37 -9.29
N SER A 284 9.92 35.01 -8.12
CA SER A 284 11.29 35.25 -7.71
C SER A 284 11.91 34.01 -7.08
N PRO A 285 13.24 33.85 -7.11
CA PRO A 285 13.92 32.75 -6.43
C PRO A 285 13.57 32.71 -4.94
N PRO A 286 13.44 31.51 -4.34
CA PRO A 286 13.18 31.39 -2.91
C PRO A 286 14.32 32.01 -2.10
N PRO A 287 14.05 32.52 -0.89
CA PRO A 287 15.09 33.12 -0.05
C PRO A 287 16.08 32.05 0.44
N PHE A 288 17.36 32.42 0.53
CA PHE A 288 18.34 31.61 1.27
C PHE A 288 17.95 31.54 2.75
N GLY A 289 18.17 30.39 3.38
CA GLY A 289 17.80 30.15 4.77
C GLY A 289 16.37 29.63 4.98
N ALA A 290 15.49 29.75 3.98
CA ALA A 290 14.24 29.00 4.00
C ALA A 290 14.50 27.50 3.78
N TRP A 291 13.50 26.69 4.05
CA TRP A 291 13.58 25.24 3.96
C TRP A 291 12.74 24.72 2.81
N MET A 292 13.18 23.64 2.19
CA MET A 292 12.39 22.87 1.24
C MET A 292 12.26 21.44 1.71
N THR A 293 11.07 20.88 1.55
CA THR A 293 10.78 19.48 1.90
C THR A 293 10.12 18.79 0.72
N ILE A 294 10.66 17.63 0.34
CA ILE A 294 9.98 16.66 -0.52
C ILE A 294 9.19 15.72 0.38
N VAL A 295 7.89 15.62 0.13
CA VAL A 295 6.98 14.79 0.92
C VAL A 295 6.59 13.54 0.11
N ASP A 296 6.27 12.45 0.81
CA ASP A 296 5.78 11.23 0.18
C ASP A 296 4.46 11.51 -0.56
N PRO A 297 4.34 11.16 -1.86
CA PRO A 297 3.15 11.48 -2.63
C PRO A 297 1.89 10.76 -2.17
N ALA A 298 1.99 9.64 -1.45
CA ALA A 298 0.79 9.01 -0.90
C ALA A 298 0.06 9.91 0.10
N LEU A 299 0.77 10.80 0.80
CA LEU A 299 0.16 11.78 1.68
C LEU A 299 -0.75 12.74 0.89
N VAL A 300 -0.26 13.27 -0.23
CA VAL A 300 -1.02 14.17 -1.09
C VAL A 300 -2.15 13.44 -1.82
N HIS A 301 -1.89 12.24 -2.35
CA HIS A 301 -2.93 11.42 -2.99
C HIS A 301 -4.06 11.03 -2.03
N SER A 302 -3.78 10.95 -0.73
CA SER A 302 -4.80 10.72 0.29
C SER A 302 -5.56 11.99 0.72
N GLY A 303 -5.17 13.17 0.24
CA GLY A 303 -5.75 14.45 0.68
C GLY A 303 -5.39 14.85 2.11
N LEU A 304 -4.43 14.17 2.76
CA LEU A 304 -4.08 14.38 4.18
C LEU A 304 -2.89 15.33 4.38
N GLN A 305 -2.44 16.01 3.33
CA GLN A 305 -1.30 16.92 3.39
C GLN A 305 -1.52 18.10 4.35
N GLU A 306 -2.73 18.66 4.43
CA GLU A 306 -3.03 19.74 5.37
C GLU A 306 -3.09 19.23 6.82
N ALA A 307 -3.71 18.07 7.06
CA ALA A 307 -3.70 17.42 8.36
C ALA A 307 -2.27 17.11 8.84
N TRP A 308 -1.36 16.80 7.92
CA TRP A 308 0.05 16.60 8.24
C TRP A 308 0.77 17.92 8.53
N LEU A 309 0.45 19.01 7.83
CA LEU A 309 1.04 20.33 8.09
C LEU A 309 0.75 20.83 9.50
N GLU A 310 -0.45 20.56 10.03
CA GLU A 310 -0.84 20.91 11.42
C GLU A 310 0.13 20.35 12.47
N VAL A 311 0.74 19.19 12.20
CA VAL A 311 1.71 18.55 13.11
C VAL A 311 3.16 18.73 12.67
N ALA A 312 3.41 18.95 11.37
CA ALA A 312 4.75 19.07 10.80
C ALA A 312 5.35 20.46 10.98
N LEU A 313 4.55 21.51 10.96
CA LEU A 313 5.02 22.89 11.06
C LEU A 313 5.05 23.39 12.51
N ARG A 314 5.93 24.35 12.76
CA ARG A 314 5.93 25.12 14.01
C ARG A 314 4.82 26.16 13.98
N GLU A 315 4.28 26.47 15.15
CA GLU A 315 3.24 27.49 15.29
C GLU A 315 3.72 28.84 14.74
N GLY A 316 2.93 29.42 13.82
CA GLY A 316 3.27 30.68 13.14
C GLY A 316 4.25 30.57 11.96
N GLY A 317 4.75 29.37 11.64
CA GLY A 317 5.64 29.15 10.50
C GLY A 317 4.95 29.35 9.15
N GLY A 318 5.52 30.21 8.31
CA GLY A 318 5.06 30.40 6.93
C GLY A 318 5.43 29.22 6.04
N HIS A 319 4.52 28.82 5.14
CA HIS A 319 4.71 27.71 4.21
C HIS A 319 3.93 27.91 2.90
N SER A 320 4.29 27.17 1.86
CA SER A 320 3.56 27.09 0.60
C SER A 320 3.89 25.80 -0.14
N TRP A 321 2.89 25.18 -0.77
CA TRP A 321 3.14 24.08 -1.70
C TRP A 321 3.61 24.63 -3.04
N LEU A 322 4.75 24.16 -3.53
CA LEU A 322 5.29 24.49 -4.86
C LEU A 322 4.97 23.41 -5.90
N ARG A 323 4.65 22.20 -5.43
CA ARG A 323 4.25 21.06 -6.25
C ARG A 323 3.42 20.11 -5.41
N LEU A 324 2.29 19.65 -5.93
CA LEU A 324 1.44 18.63 -5.31
C LEU A 324 1.34 17.35 -6.15
N ASP A 325 1.68 17.43 -7.44
CA ASP A 325 1.55 16.35 -8.39
C ASP A 325 2.85 15.53 -8.56
N GLY A 326 2.68 14.36 -9.17
CA GLY A 326 3.77 13.46 -9.52
C GLY A 326 4.46 12.82 -8.31
N ARG A 327 5.74 12.49 -8.46
CA ARG A 327 6.48 11.66 -7.48
C ARG A 327 7.15 12.43 -6.35
N ARG A 328 7.15 13.76 -6.43
CA ARG A 328 7.94 14.64 -5.54
C ARG A 328 7.15 15.92 -5.21
N PRO A 329 6.02 15.82 -4.48
CA PRO A 329 5.40 16.99 -3.87
C PRO A 329 6.44 17.79 -3.08
N LEU A 330 6.39 19.11 -3.21
CA LEU A 330 7.43 20.01 -2.76
C LEU A 330 6.82 21.14 -1.95
N LEU A 331 7.21 21.21 -0.69
CA LEU A 331 6.83 22.25 0.25
C LEU A 331 8.01 23.21 0.42
N ILE A 332 7.76 24.52 0.41
CA ILE A 332 8.69 25.52 0.95
C ILE A 332 8.14 26.04 2.27
N HIS A 333 9.02 26.24 3.25
CA HIS A 333 8.63 26.73 4.56
C HIS A 333 9.78 27.49 5.24
N THR A 334 9.46 28.20 6.31
CA THR A 334 10.36 29.20 6.94
C THR A 334 11.25 28.62 8.03
N ASP A 335 10.83 27.52 8.68
CA ASP A 335 11.48 26.93 9.85
C ASP A 335 11.63 25.41 9.70
N PRO A 336 12.63 24.76 10.30
CA PRO A 336 12.72 23.31 10.28
C PRO A 336 11.43 22.64 10.78
N LEU A 337 11.04 21.55 10.12
CA LEU A 337 9.89 20.74 10.52
C LEU A 337 10.06 20.21 11.96
N ASN A 338 8.93 19.91 12.61
CA ASN A 338 8.92 19.28 13.92
C ASN A 338 9.56 17.89 13.85
N ASP A 339 10.54 17.63 14.72
CA ASP A 339 11.24 16.35 14.78
C ASP A 339 10.39 15.32 15.54
N SER A 340 9.60 14.55 14.80
CA SER A 340 8.81 13.43 15.31
C SER A 340 8.78 12.30 14.30
N GLU A 341 8.69 11.05 14.78
CA GLU A 341 8.66 9.88 13.89
C GLU A 341 7.48 9.92 12.91
N ASP A 342 6.31 10.39 13.37
CA ASP A 342 5.11 10.51 12.55
C ASP A 342 5.26 11.54 11.41
N VAL A 343 5.91 12.68 11.69
CA VAL A 343 6.22 13.69 10.65
C VAL A 343 7.30 13.15 9.72
N ASN A 344 8.41 12.69 10.29
CA ASN A 344 9.60 12.25 9.57
C ASN A 344 9.32 11.04 8.68
N GLY A 345 8.35 10.19 9.03
CA GLY A 345 7.95 9.06 8.18
C GLY A 345 7.50 9.48 6.78
N PHE A 346 6.82 10.62 6.65
CA PHE A 346 6.36 11.14 5.35
C PHE A 346 7.38 12.03 4.64
N VAL A 347 8.51 12.39 5.29
CA VAL A 347 9.55 13.22 4.70
C VAL A 347 10.50 12.38 3.85
N VAL A 348 10.61 12.70 2.56
CA VAL A 348 11.57 12.06 1.64
C VAL A 348 12.93 12.75 1.70
N ALA A 349 12.93 14.08 1.79
CA ALA A 349 14.12 14.91 1.99
C ALA A 349 13.68 16.27 2.54
N SER A 350 14.44 16.87 3.46
CA SER A 350 14.19 18.20 4.00
C SER A 350 15.51 18.90 4.24
N GLY A 351 15.61 20.18 3.89
CA GLY A 351 16.87 20.92 4.05
C GLY A 351 16.76 22.41 3.81
N GLU A 352 17.72 23.15 4.34
CA GLU A 352 17.87 24.60 4.20
C GLU A 352 18.41 24.97 2.81
N ILE A 353 17.84 25.98 2.17
CA ILE A 353 18.24 26.49 0.85
C ILE A 353 19.59 27.23 0.97
N VAL A 354 20.63 26.68 0.35
CA VAL A 354 22.00 27.22 0.41
C VAL A 354 22.57 27.68 -0.93
N GLN A 355 21.94 27.28 -2.04
CA GLN A 355 22.39 27.66 -3.38
C GLN A 355 21.27 27.62 -4.43
N HIS A 356 21.31 28.60 -5.34
CA HIS A 356 20.54 28.61 -6.59
C HIS A 356 21.43 28.35 -7.80
N ARG A 357 20.88 27.70 -8.83
CA ARG A 357 21.53 27.47 -10.12
C ARG A 357 20.51 27.67 -11.24
N LEU A 358 20.93 28.40 -12.28
CA LEU A 358 20.09 28.72 -13.45
C LEU A 358 20.14 27.63 -14.54
N ARG A 359 21.01 26.63 -14.40
CA ARG A 359 21.19 25.56 -15.37
C ARG A 359 21.07 24.19 -14.69
N PRO A 360 20.54 23.17 -15.39
CA PRO A 360 20.54 21.81 -14.89
C PRO A 360 21.95 21.29 -14.61
N PRO A 361 22.09 20.25 -13.78
CA PRO A 361 23.30 19.46 -13.75
C PRO A 361 23.50 18.75 -15.09
N GLU A 362 24.67 18.95 -15.71
CA GLU A 362 25.04 18.36 -17.00
C GLU A 362 26.40 17.69 -16.90
N LEU A 363 26.69 16.71 -17.77
CA LEU A 363 27.93 15.92 -17.67
C LEU A 363 29.20 16.77 -17.74
N HIS A 364 29.18 17.87 -18.49
CA HIS A 364 30.33 18.75 -18.64
C HIS A 364 30.43 19.83 -17.56
N THR A 365 29.41 20.00 -16.71
CA THR A 365 29.37 21.01 -15.62
C THR A 365 29.20 20.39 -14.23
N ILE A 366 29.09 19.06 -14.12
CA ILE A 366 28.81 18.38 -12.86
C ILE A 366 29.95 18.56 -11.84
N ASP A 367 31.20 18.64 -12.28
CA ASP A 367 32.35 18.87 -11.39
C ASP A 367 32.28 20.29 -10.76
N GLN A 368 31.81 21.28 -11.53
CA GLN A 368 31.55 22.64 -11.01
C GLN A 368 30.36 22.65 -10.04
N THR A 369 29.38 21.77 -10.27
CA THR A 369 28.25 21.57 -9.35
C THR A 369 28.74 21.00 -8.02
N ALA A 370 29.58 19.96 -8.06
CA ALA A 370 30.21 19.35 -6.90
C ALA A 370 31.05 20.37 -6.11
N ALA A 371 31.98 21.07 -6.76
CA ALA A 371 32.83 22.08 -6.11
C ALA A 371 32.01 23.22 -5.47
N SER A 372 30.86 23.57 -6.05
CA SER A 372 29.97 24.57 -5.45
C SER A 372 29.24 24.04 -4.22
N ALA A 373 28.76 22.79 -4.24
CA ALA A 373 28.13 22.15 -3.10
C ALA A 373 29.13 21.94 -1.95
N ALA A 374 30.36 21.51 -2.25
CA ALA A 374 31.45 21.35 -1.28
C ALA A 374 31.74 22.65 -0.52
N ARG A 375 31.77 23.80 -1.22
CA ARG A 375 31.92 25.13 -0.59
C ARG A 375 30.77 25.51 0.35
N LYS A 376 29.63 24.82 0.28
CA LYS A 376 28.50 24.96 1.20
C LYS A 376 28.52 23.89 2.32
N GLY A 377 29.60 23.13 2.44
CA GLY A 377 29.77 22.09 3.45
C GLY A 377 28.90 20.85 3.18
N ILE A 378 28.63 20.55 1.90
CA ILE A 378 27.88 19.36 1.49
C ILE A 378 28.87 18.35 0.88
N GLY A 379 28.95 17.17 1.50
CA GLY A 379 29.78 16.03 1.06
C GLY A 379 29.01 15.00 0.23
N LYS A 380 27.68 15.15 0.11
CA LYS A 380 26.86 14.28 -0.74
C LYS A 380 25.62 15.01 -1.24
N VAL A 381 25.35 14.98 -2.55
CA VAL A 381 24.15 15.58 -3.15
C VAL A 381 23.33 14.54 -3.89
N THR A 382 22.05 14.42 -3.53
CA THR A 382 21.09 13.59 -4.27
C THR A 382 20.34 14.43 -5.31
N LEU A 383 20.35 14.00 -6.58
CA LEU A 383 19.62 14.68 -7.65
C LEU A 383 18.13 14.31 -7.62
N ARG A 384 17.31 15.25 -7.14
CA ARG A 384 15.84 15.19 -7.05
C ARG A 384 15.15 16.13 -8.03
N CYS A 385 15.88 16.64 -9.02
CA CYS A 385 15.34 17.41 -10.13
C CYS A 385 14.81 16.53 -11.28
N SER A 386 14.01 17.12 -12.14
CA SER A 386 13.51 16.53 -13.39
C SER A 386 14.66 16.46 -14.40
N LEU A 387 15.19 15.26 -14.62
CA LEU A 387 16.28 14.96 -15.56
C LEU A 387 15.88 13.79 -16.44
N ASP A 388 16.53 13.68 -17.60
CA ASP A 388 16.43 12.51 -18.47
C ASP A 388 16.78 11.22 -17.70
N PRO A 389 15.86 10.23 -17.62
CA PRO A 389 16.11 8.96 -16.94
C PRO A 389 17.36 8.22 -17.41
N ASP A 390 17.75 8.35 -18.68
CA ASP A 390 18.91 7.64 -19.24
C ASP A 390 20.23 8.24 -18.75
N ILE A 391 20.25 9.55 -18.50
CA ILE A 391 21.45 10.30 -18.09
C ILE A 391 21.54 10.43 -16.57
N HIS A 392 20.41 10.45 -15.86
CA HIS A 392 20.33 10.66 -14.40
C HIS A 392 21.31 9.78 -13.59
N PRO A 393 21.38 8.44 -13.79
CA PRO A 393 22.29 7.58 -13.02
C PRO A 393 23.77 7.91 -13.24
N THR A 394 24.11 8.41 -14.43
CA THR A 394 25.50 8.79 -14.76
C THR A 394 25.87 10.12 -14.12
N LEU A 395 24.96 11.10 -14.11
CA LEU A 395 25.17 12.36 -13.39
C LEU A 395 25.30 12.13 -11.89
N GLN A 396 24.42 11.31 -11.29
CA GLN A 396 24.47 10.99 -9.87
C GLN A 396 25.80 10.32 -9.50
N ARG A 397 26.24 9.30 -10.25
CA ARG A 397 27.51 8.62 -9.99
C ARG A 397 28.72 9.55 -10.09
N ARG A 398 28.73 10.47 -11.07
CA ARG A 398 29.83 11.43 -11.21
C ARG A 398 29.83 12.42 -10.05
N LEU A 399 28.68 12.95 -9.66
CA LEU A 399 28.54 13.83 -8.51
C LEU A 399 29.00 13.16 -7.20
N ASP A 400 28.60 11.91 -6.98
CA ASP A 400 29.02 11.12 -5.82
C ASP A 400 30.53 10.91 -5.79
N ARG A 401 31.16 10.69 -6.97
CA ARG A 401 32.61 10.53 -7.07
C ARG A 401 33.36 11.82 -6.75
N GLU A 402 32.93 12.96 -7.30
CA GLU A 402 33.59 14.25 -7.08
C GLU A 402 33.47 14.73 -5.63
N LEU A 403 32.40 14.34 -4.93
CA LEU A 403 32.18 14.71 -3.52
C LEU A 403 32.70 13.68 -2.51
N LYS A 404 33.14 12.50 -2.95
CA LYS A 404 33.47 11.36 -2.06
C LYS A 404 34.46 11.69 -0.94
N GLU A 405 35.48 12.50 -1.25
CA GLU A 405 36.56 12.86 -0.30
C GLU A 405 36.28 14.19 0.41
N ILE A 406 35.10 14.80 0.20
CA ILE A 406 34.70 16.04 0.85
C ILE A 406 33.95 15.70 2.14
N ASP A 407 34.53 16.10 3.28
CA ASP A 407 33.81 16.05 4.55
C ASP A 407 32.68 17.10 4.56
N GLY A 408 31.46 16.67 4.87
CA GLY A 408 30.29 17.53 4.81
C GLY A 408 28.97 16.80 4.98
N GLY A 409 27.90 17.58 5.20
CA GLY A 409 26.55 17.07 5.35
C GLY A 409 25.98 16.50 4.06
N ARG A 410 24.76 15.96 4.16
CA ARG A 410 23.97 15.58 2.97
C ARG A 410 23.25 16.80 2.42
N GLY A 411 22.89 16.70 1.16
CA GLY A 411 22.05 17.68 0.49
C GLY A 411 21.31 17.04 -0.66
N PHE A 412 20.38 17.80 -1.22
CA PHE A 412 19.63 17.40 -2.40
C PHE A 412 19.41 18.59 -3.31
N MET A 413 19.26 18.30 -4.60
CA MET A 413 18.97 19.30 -5.62
C MET A 413 17.55 19.07 -6.17
N VAL A 414 16.72 20.10 -6.16
CA VAL A 414 15.37 20.09 -6.78
C VAL A 414 15.29 21.13 -7.89
N ASP A 415 14.38 20.93 -8.84
CA ASP A 415 13.94 21.98 -9.77
C ASP A 415 12.60 22.56 -9.31
N ILE A 416 12.47 23.88 -9.43
CA ILE A 416 11.23 24.62 -9.27
C ILE A 416 10.96 25.44 -10.53
N ASP A 417 9.69 25.68 -10.81
CA ASP A 417 9.27 26.51 -11.92
C ASP A 417 9.06 27.96 -11.43
N LEU A 418 9.69 28.91 -12.11
CA LEU A 418 9.58 30.34 -11.83
C LEU A 418 8.88 31.07 -12.97
N GLU A 419 7.78 31.76 -12.67
CA GLU A 419 7.07 32.59 -13.63
C GLU A 419 7.75 33.96 -13.81
N ARG A 420 8.10 34.30 -15.04
CA ARG A 420 8.63 35.63 -15.41
C ARG A 420 7.93 36.13 -16.67
N GLY A 421 7.07 37.12 -16.51
CA GLY A 421 6.29 37.67 -17.62
C GLY A 421 5.40 36.60 -18.25
N SER A 422 5.54 36.36 -19.56
CA SER A 422 4.76 35.34 -20.29
C SER A 422 5.40 33.95 -20.32
N GLY A 423 6.53 33.72 -19.63
CA GLY A 423 7.27 32.46 -19.65
C GLY A 423 7.51 31.86 -18.27
N SER A 424 7.71 30.53 -18.23
CA SER A 424 8.21 29.81 -17.07
C SER A 424 9.65 29.36 -17.32
N HIS A 425 10.52 29.46 -16.32
CA HIS A 425 11.89 28.94 -16.37
C HIS A 425 12.20 28.10 -15.14
N LYS A 426 13.00 27.05 -15.32
CA LYS A 426 13.42 26.19 -14.21
C LYS A 426 14.57 26.82 -13.44
N LEU A 427 14.42 26.89 -12.12
CA LEU A 427 15.50 27.15 -11.18
C LEU A 427 15.86 25.86 -10.47
N TYR A 428 17.16 25.59 -10.34
CA TYR A 428 17.66 24.45 -9.57
C TYR A 428 18.14 24.94 -8.22
N VAL A 429 17.62 24.34 -7.15
CA VAL A 429 17.89 24.73 -5.77
C VAL A 429 18.63 23.60 -5.08
N VAL A 430 19.74 23.91 -4.41
CA VAL A 430 20.47 22.97 -3.56
C VAL A 430 20.11 23.26 -2.11
N CYS A 431 19.62 22.22 -1.45
CA CYS A 431 19.27 22.25 -0.03
C CYS A 431 20.28 21.40 0.76
N LYS A 432 20.67 21.88 1.93
CA LYS A 432 21.52 21.18 2.90
C LYS A 432 20.62 20.55 3.96
N GLU A 433 20.71 19.24 4.14
CA GLU A 433 19.92 18.48 5.13
C GLU A 433 20.43 18.68 6.55
#